data_AF-A0A9E2W2E9-F1
#
_entry.id   AF-A0A9E2W2E9-F1
#
_cell.length_a   1.000
_cell.length_b   1.000
_cell.length_c   1.000
_cell.angle_alpha   90.00
_cell.angle_beta   90.00
_cell.angle_gamma   90.00
#
_symmetry.space_group_name_H-M   'P 1'
#
loop_
_entity.id
_entity.type
_entity.pdbx_description
1 polymer ?
#
loop_
_entity_poly.entity_id
_entity_poly.type
_entity_poly.pdbx_seq_one_letter_code
_entity_poly.pdbx_strand_id
1 'polypeptide(L)'
;MNANPATKHPHKAACAASEPTTQVGRMRAAIDEAVSVGPGFLRGDTDADHMANTMVQAVQSYAEQERAAGGDGVPQSAEARALQDVLSELMGCGSGFLAGRCDAACVARTMTQMVHEFGPH
;
A
#
# COMPACT_ATOMS: atom_id res chain seq x y z
N MET A 1 -48.74 -32.78 -15.52
CA MET A 1 -48.95 -33.01 -14.07
C MET A 1 -47.87 -33.97 -13.58
N ASN A 2 -47.38 -33.75 -12.35
CA ASN A 2 -46.28 -34.43 -11.61
C ASN A 2 -44.86 -33.96 -12.03
N ALA A 3 -44.17 -33.04 -11.37
CA ALA A 3 -43.79 -32.85 -9.95
C ALA A 3 -42.70 -33.83 -9.47
N ASN A 4 -41.45 -33.33 -9.38
CA ASN A 4 -40.67 -33.43 -8.14
C ASN A 4 -39.53 -32.40 -8.07
N PRO A 5 -39.22 -31.84 -6.88
CA PRO A 5 -38.28 -30.76 -6.66
C PRO A 5 -36.92 -31.27 -6.17
N ALA A 6 -35.83 -30.59 -6.52
CA ALA A 6 -34.55 -30.80 -5.84
C ALA A 6 -33.70 -29.52 -5.81
N THR A 7 -33.38 -29.13 -4.58
CA THR A 7 -32.19 -28.38 -4.16
C THR A 7 -32.04 -26.93 -4.64
N LYS A 8 -32.67 -26.03 -3.88
CA LYS A 8 -32.11 -24.70 -3.59
C LYS A 8 -30.78 -24.88 -2.85
N HIS A 9 -29.66 -24.70 -3.56
CA HIS A 9 -28.42 -24.29 -2.91
C HIS A 9 -28.40 -22.76 -2.96
N PRO A 10 -28.53 -22.04 -1.82
CA PRO A 10 -28.03 -20.69 -1.78
C PRO A 10 -26.50 -20.81 -1.87
N HIS A 11 -25.93 -20.45 -3.02
CA HIS A 11 -24.55 -20.01 -3.04
C HIS A 11 -24.47 -18.84 -2.06
N LYS A 12 -24.03 -19.16 -0.85
CA LYS A 12 -23.47 -18.23 0.11
C LYS A 12 -22.20 -17.68 -0.54
N ALA A 13 -22.38 -16.83 -1.54
CA ALA A 13 -21.40 -15.83 -1.88
C ALA A 13 -21.25 -15.05 -0.58
N ALA A 14 -20.14 -15.30 0.11
CA ALA A 14 -19.66 -14.42 1.13
C ALA A 14 -19.43 -13.08 0.43
N CYS A 15 -20.49 -12.27 0.38
CA CYS A 15 -20.35 -10.85 0.57
C CYS A 15 -19.79 -10.70 1.99
N ALA A 16 -18.48 -10.96 2.13
CA ALA A 16 -17.69 -10.09 2.97
C ALA A 16 -17.92 -8.73 2.34
N ALA A 17 -18.89 -7.99 2.88
CA ALA A 17 -19.02 -6.59 2.62
C ALA A 17 -17.63 -6.04 2.84
N SER A 18 -16.93 -5.70 1.75
CA SER A 18 -15.75 -4.87 1.82
C SER A 18 -16.27 -3.62 2.50
N GLU A 19 -16.04 -3.50 3.82
CA GLU A 19 -16.26 -2.24 4.48
C GLU A 19 -15.58 -1.17 3.62
N PRO A 20 -16.18 0.02 3.45
CA PRO A 20 -15.47 1.08 2.75
C PRO A 20 -14.13 1.23 3.47
N THR A 21 -13.05 0.82 2.81
CA THR A 21 -11.72 0.91 3.40
C THR A 21 -11.56 2.36 3.78
N THR A 22 -11.28 2.65 5.06
CA THR A 22 -11.11 4.04 5.47
C THR A 22 -9.91 4.62 4.72
N GLN A 23 -9.82 5.94 4.58
CA GLN A 23 -8.63 6.57 3.99
C GLN A 23 -7.36 6.08 4.71
N VAL A 24 -7.37 6.09 6.04
CA VAL A 24 -6.30 5.53 6.89
C VAL A 24 -5.97 4.09 6.52
N GLY A 25 -6.98 3.22 6.35
CA GLY A 25 -6.76 1.82 5.98
C GLY A 25 -6.07 1.67 4.64
N ARG A 26 -6.45 2.48 3.64
CA ARG A 26 -5.77 2.49 2.32
C ARG A 26 -4.35 3.02 2.40
N MET A 27 -4.11 4.07 3.19
CA MET A 27 -2.77 4.61 3.41
C MET A 27 -1.84 3.59 4.06
N ARG A 28 -2.32 2.90 5.10
CA ARG A 28 -1.58 1.81 5.77
C ARG A 28 -1.28 0.68 4.79
N ALA A 29 -2.25 0.26 3.98
CA ALA A 29 -2.03 -0.78 2.97
C ALA A 29 -0.93 -0.42 1.95
N ALA A 30 -0.86 0.85 1.51
CA ALA A 30 0.21 1.31 0.63
C ALA A 30 1.59 1.33 1.33
N ILE A 31 1.64 1.70 2.61
CA ILE A 31 2.88 1.62 3.39
C ILE A 31 3.31 0.16 3.55
N ASP A 32 2.38 -0.73 3.90
CA ASP A 32 2.60 -2.16 4.08
C ASP A 32 3.15 -2.82 2.80
N GLU A 33 2.67 -2.40 1.62
CA GLU A 33 3.17 -2.88 0.34
C GLU A 33 4.68 -2.63 0.20
N ALA A 34 5.13 -1.40 0.44
CA ALA A 34 6.56 -1.06 0.40
C ALA A 34 7.35 -1.76 1.52
N VAL A 35 6.81 -1.77 2.75
CA VAL A 35 7.47 -2.37 3.92
C VAL A 35 7.64 -3.88 3.79
N SER A 36 6.71 -4.57 3.12
CA SER A 36 6.80 -6.02 2.90
C SER A 36 8.00 -6.44 2.05
N VAL A 37 8.45 -5.58 1.13
CA VAL A 37 9.63 -5.80 0.28
C VAL A 37 10.93 -5.37 0.98
N GLY A 38 10.82 -4.45 1.95
CA GLY A 38 11.94 -3.86 2.67
C GLY A 38 12.98 -4.86 3.21
N PRO A 39 12.59 -5.92 3.94
CA PRO A 39 13.55 -6.90 4.47
C PRO A 39 14.35 -7.65 3.40
N GLY A 40 13.78 -7.85 2.20
CA GLY A 40 14.50 -8.44 1.06
C GLY A 40 15.55 -7.46 0.53
N PHE A 41 15.14 -6.22 0.30
CA PHE A 41 16.03 -5.14 -0.14
C PHE A 41 17.19 -4.90 0.83
N LEU A 42 16.92 -4.82 2.14
CA LEU A 42 17.94 -4.58 3.17
C LEU A 42 18.95 -5.73 3.33
N ARG A 43 18.58 -6.95 2.94
CA ARG A 43 19.49 -8.11 2.87
C ARG A 43 20.22 -8.25 1.53
N GLY A 44 19.84 -7.45 0.53
CA GLY A 44 20.39 -7.50 -0.82
C GLY A 44 19.71 -8.51 -1.75
N ASP A 45 18.58 -9.12 -1.33
CA ASP A 45 17.80 -10.05 -2.16
C ASP A 45 16.97 -9.33 -3.23
N THR A 46 16.75 -8.03 -3.06
CA THR A 46 15.99 -7.16 -3.95
C THR A 46 16.85 -5.96 -4.29
N ASP A 47 16.91 -5.59 -5.57
CA ASP A 47 17.67 -4.42 -5.99
C ASP A 47 16.94 -3.10 -5.70
N ALA A 48 17.70 -1.99 -5.78
CA ALA A 48 17.18 -0.67 -5.46
C ALA A 48 16.16 -0.16 -6.50
N ASP A 49 16.26 -0.58 -7.76
CA ASP A 49 15.27 -0.23 -8.80
C ASP A 49 13.91 -0.85 -8.46
N HIS A 50 13.88 -2.13 -8.10
CA HIS A 50 12.66 -2.82 -7.69
C HIS A 50 12.06 -2.15 -6.45
N MET A 51 12.87 -1.91 -5.40
CA MET A 51 12.40 -1.26 -4.19
C MET A 51 11.82 0.14 -4.46
N ALA A 52 12.53 0.96 -5.26
CA ALA A 52 12.08 2.31 -5.60
C ALA A 52 10.80 2.32 -6.44
N ASN A 53 10.66 1.39 -7.38
CA ASN A 53 9.42 1.22 -8.13
C ASN A 53 8.26 0.82 -7.21
N THR A 54 8.46 -0.12 -6.30
CA THR A 54 7.43 -0.52 -5.32
C THR A 54 6.98 0.66 -4.45
N MET A 55 7.91 1.48 -3.95
CA MET A 55 7.56 2.69 -3.18
C MET A 55 6.65 3.63 -3.98
N VAL A 56 7.00 3.90 -5.24
CA VAL A 56 6.24 4.82 -6.10
C VAL A 56 4.88 4.23 -6.48
N GLN A 57 4.85 2.95 -6.86
CA GLN A 57 3.62 2.25 -7.26
C GLN A 57 2.62 2.14 -6.11
N ALA A 58 3.07 1.88 -4.89
CA ALA A 58 2.19 1.82 -3.73
C ALA A 58 1.47 3.15 -3.49
N VAL A 59 2.19 4.27 -3.55
CA VAL A 59 1.62 5.62 -3.35
C VAL A 59 0.70 6.01 -4.52
N GLN A 60 1.06 5.68 -5.76
CA GLN A 60 0.21 5.91 -6.93
C GLN A 60 -1.10 5.11 -6.84
N SER A 61 -1.01 3.84 -6.41
CA SER A 61 -2.16 2.97 -6.21
C SER A 61 -3.10 3.50 -5.13
N TYR A 62 -2.56 4.04 -4.02
CA TYR A 62 -3.35 4.77 -3.04
C TYR A 62 -4.09 5.96 -3.68
N ALA A 63 -3.40 6.81 -4.43
CA ALA A 63 -4.01 7.98 -5.07
C ALA A 63 -5.09 7.60 -6.10
N GLU A 64 -4.94 6.47 -6.79
CA GLU A 64 -5.98 5.89 -7.65
C GLU A 64 -7.20 5.43 -6.85
N GLN A 65 -6.99 4.74 -5.73
CA GLN A 65 -8.08 4.30 -4.87
C GLN A 65 -8.84 5.47 -4.23
N GLU A 66 -8.15 6.53 -3.80
CA GLU A 66 -8.80 7.74 -3.28
C GLU A 66 -9.69 8.40 -4.32
N ARG A 67 -9.19 8.56 -5.56
CA ARG A 67 -9.98 9.11 -6.67
C ARG A 67 -11.19 8.25 -6.98
N ALA A 68 -11.04 6.93 -6.98
CA ALA A 68 -12.15 6.00 -7.19
C ALA A 68 -13.21 6.08 -6.07
N ALA A 69 -12.78 6.40 -4.84
CA ALA A 69 -13.67 6.64 -3.70
C ALA A 69 -14.27 8.06 -3.68
N GLY A 70 -13.98 8.91 -4.68
CA GLY A 70 -14.45 10.30 -4.75
C GLY A 70 -13.65 11.30 -3.91
N GLY A 71 -12.51 10.88 -3.36
CA GLY A 71 -11.58 11.74 -2.65
C GLY A 71 -10.55 12.40 -3.57
N ASP A 72 -9.95 13.48 -3.10
CA ASP A 72 -8.84 14.20 -3.74
C ASP A 72 -7.47 13.80 -3.17
N GLY A 73 -7.45 12.81 -2.26
CA GLY A 73 -6.25 12.37 -1.55
C GLY A 73 -5.85 13.27 -0.37
N VAL A 74 -6.59 14.33 -0.07
CA VAL A 74 -6.32 15.18 1.09
C VAL A 74 -6.64 14.42 2.38
N PRO A 75 -5.73 14.41 3.37
CA PRO A 75 -5.97 13.74 4.64
C PRO A 75 -7.18 14.30 5.40
N GLN A 76 -8.09 13.42 5.81
CA GLN A 76 -9.36 13.75 6.47
C GLN A 76 -9.29 13.66 8.01
N SER A 77 -8.19 13.15 8.56
CA SER A 77 -7.97 13.00 10.00
C SER A 77 -6.52 13.30 10.38
N ALA A 78 -6.26 13.49 11.68
CA ALA A 78 -4.90 13.66 12.18
C ALA A 78 -4.01 12.42 11.93
N GLU A 79 -4.59 11.23 12.03
CA GLU A 79 -3.90 9.98 11.71
C GLU A 79 -3.57 9.90 10.21
N ALA A 80 -4.54 10.21 9.34
CA ALA A 80 -4.28 10.28 7.90
C ALA A 80 -3.21 11.32 7.57
N ARG A 81 -3.18 12.45 8.31
CA ARG A 81 -2.15 13.47 8.11
C ARG A 81 -0.75 12.93 8.41
N ALA A 82 -0.58 12.19 9.50
CA ALA A 82 0.71 11.57 9.82
C ALA A 82 1.12 10.52 8.77
N LEU A 83 0.19 9.69 8.31
CA LEU A 83 0.47 8.70 7.26
C LEU A 83 0.76 9.37 5.91
N GLN A 84 0.23 10.56 5.64
CA GLN A 84 0.52 11.30 4.40
C GLN A 84 1.98 11.71 4.31
N ASP A 85 2.60 12.05 5.45
CA ASP A 85 4.03 12.39 5.48
C ASP A 85 4.87 11.15 5.13
N VAL A 86 4.46 9.96 5.59
CA VAL A 86 5.09 8.67 5.23
C VAL A 86 4.94 8.37 3.75
N LEU A 87 3.74 8.50 3.18
CA LEU A 87 3.52 8.30 1.74
C LEU A 87 4.33 9.29 0.89
N SER A 88 4.48 10.53 1.38
CA SER A 88 5.27 11.56 0.70
C SER A 88 6.77 11.21 0.72
N GLU A 89 7.27 10.65 1.82
CA GLU A 89 8.65 10.15 1.93
C GLU A 89 8.88 8.97 0.98
N LEU A 90 7.96 8.00 0.91
CA LEU A 90 8.05 6.87 -0.03
C LEU A 90 8.10 7.37 -1.48
N MET A 91 7.19 8.28 -1.85
CA MET A 91 7.16 8.87 -3.19
C MET A 91 8.45 9.67 -3.48
N GLY A 92 8.90 10.47 -2.54
CA GLY A 92 10.10 11.31 -2.68
C GLY A 92 11.36 10.49 -2.83
N CYS A 93 11.55 9.47 -1.99
CA CYS A 93 12.72 8.60 -2.01
C CYS A 93 12.75 7.72 -3.26
N GLY A 94 11.64 7.03 -3.57
CA GLY A 94 11.54 6.17 -4.75
C GLY A 94 11.71 6.96 -6.05
N SER A 95 10.97 8.06 -6.24
CA SER A 95 11.12 8.91 -7.43
C SER A 95 12.46 9.63 -7.50
N GLY A 96 13.08 9.92 -6.35
CA GLY A 96 14.43 10.46 -6.26
C GLY A 96 15.47 9.51 -6.82
N PHE A 97 15.38 8.24 -6.45
CA PHE A 97 16.30 7.20 -6.92
C PHE A 97 16.13 6.97 -8.43
N LEU A 98 14.89 6.80 -8.88
CA LEU A 98 14.59 6.56 -10.30
C LEU A 98 15.00 7.73 -11.21
N ALA A 99 15.11 8.94 -10.66
CA ALA A 99 15.58 10.12 -11.36
C ALA A 99 17.10 10.38 -11.19
N GLY A 100 17.84 9.49 -10.52
CA GLY A 100 19.27 9.64 -10.24
C GLY A 100 19.61 10.76 -9.26
N ARG A 101 18.65 11.23 -8.46
CA ARG A 101 18.86 12.27 -7.43
C ARG A 101 19.30 11.70 -6.08
N CYS A 102 19.06 10.42 -5.82
CA CYS A 102 19.59 9.71 -4.66
C CYS A 102 20.09 8.31 -5.04
N ASP A 103 20.88 7.70 -4.16
CA ASP A 103 21.49 6.39 -4.37
C ASP A 103 20.77 5.28 -3.58
N ALA A 104 21.18 4.03 -3.80
CA ALA A 104 20.63 2.88 -3.10
C ALA A 104 20.80 2.96 -1.57
N ALA A 105 21.85 3.64 -1.09
CA ALA A 105 22.07 3.85 0.34
C ALA A 105 21.02 4.80 0.95
N CYS A 106 20.55 5.79 0.20
CA CYS A 106 19.43 6.64 0.59
C CYS A 106 18.15 5.82 0.75
N VAL A 107 17.83 4.99 -0.26
CA VAL A 107 16.66 4.09 -0.22
C VAL A 107 16.73 3.13 0.97
N ALA A 108 17.92 2.58 1.27
CA ALA A 108 18.16 1.71 2.42
C ALA A 108 17.93 2.40 3.78
N ARG A 109 18.33 3.67 3.93
CA ARG A 109 18.09 4.42 5.17
C ARG A 109 16.61 4.71 5.39
N THR A 110 15.88 5.08 4.33
CA THR A 110 14.43 5.26 4.41
C THR A 110 13.77 3.93 4.76
N MET A 111 14.10 2.84 4.05
CA MET A 111 13.46 1.55 4.26
C MET A 111 13.79 0.90 5.63
N THR A 112 15.00 1.13 6.16
CA THR A 112 15.34 0.73 7.54
C THR A 112 14.37 1.36 8.55
N GLN A 113 14.07 2.66 8.40
CA GLN A 113 13.13 3.35 9.28
C GLN A 113 11.70 2.82 9.08
N MET A 114 11.25 2.68 7.83
CA MET A 114 9.90 2.19 7.53
C MET A 114 9.67 0.77 8.05
N VAL A 115 10.62 -0.15 7.89
CA VAL A 115 10.53 -1.52 8.43
C VAL A 115 10.53 -1.53 9.96
N HIS A 116 11.30 -0.65 10.60
CA HIS A 116 11.30 -0.54 12.05
C HIS A 116 9.95 -0.05 12.60
N GLU A 117 9.35 0.94 11.94
CA GLU A 117 8.12 1.59 12.41
C GLU A 117 6.84 0.82 12.03
N PHE A 118 6.81 0.23 10.84
CA PHE A 118 5.59 -0.38 10.27
C PHE A 118 5.73 -1.89 10.02
N GLY A 119 6.91 -2.47 10.23
CA GLY A 119 7.11 -3.90 10.06
C GLY A 119 6.39 -4.74 11.13
N PRO A 120 6.18 -6.04 10.89
CA PRO A 120 5.61 -6.94 11.89
C PRO A 120 6.55 -7.02 13.11
N HIS A 121 5.97 -6.85 14.31
CA HIS A 121 6.65 -6.97 15.61
C HIS A 121 6.57 -8.39 16.18
#